data_AF-A0A7W1QE26-F1
#
_entry.id   AF-A0A7W1QE26-F1
#
_cell.length_a   1.000
_cell.length_b   1.000
_cell.length_c   1.000
_cell.angle_alpha   90.00
_cell.angle_beta   90.00
_cell.angle_gamma   90.00
#
_symmetry.space_group_name_H-M   'P 1'
#
loop_
_entity.id
_entity.type
_entity.pdbx_description
1 polymer ?
#
loop_
_entity_poly.entity_id
_entity_poly.type
_entity_poly.pdbx_seq_one_letter_code
_entity_poly.pdbx_strand_id
1 'polypeptide(L)'
;MGATCLAAKSSRRGRPACTRFVTVSPSVTITGARAGANTIQFEGRLSRTRELTAGRYRLTITATDASSNRSIPKRTMLTARGRTSGSSSARGASL
;
A
#
# COMPACT_ATOMS: atom_id res chain seq x y z
N MET A 1 -7.04 -3.81 -18.13
CA MET A 1 -6.63 -5.05 -17.44
C MET A 1 -5.37 -5.55 -18.13
N GLY A 2 -4.33 -5.90 -17.37
CA GLY A 2 -2.95 -6.02 -17.87
C GLY A 2 -2.66 -7.31 -18.63
N ALA A 3 -1.63 -7.25 -19.49
CA ALA A 3 -1.12 -8.38 -20.29
C ALA A 3 -0.85 -9.63 -19.43
N THR A 4 -1.18 -10.80 -19.96
CA THR A 4 -0.91 -12.10 -19.33
C THR A 4 0.59 -12.28 -19.17
N CYS A 5 1.05 -12.49 -17.94
CA CYS A 5 2.44 -12.87 -17.71
C CYS A 5 2.69 -14.24 -18.34
N LEU A 6 3.59 -14.27 -19.33
CA LEU A 6 3.98 -15.50 -20.01
C LEU A 6 5.16 -16.15 -19.29
N ALA A 7 5.30 -17.47 -19.42
CA ALA A 7 6.43 -18.21 -18.87
C ALA A 7 7.80 -17.67 -19.35
N ALA A 8 8.87 -17.94 -18.62
CA ALA A 8 10.21 -17.62 -19.11
C ALA A 8 10.54 -18.52 -20.31
N LYS A 9 10.87 -17.93 -21.46
CA LYS A 9 11.34 -18.65 -22.66
C LYS A 9 12.56 -17.93 -23.24
N SER A 10 13.45 -18.68 -23.88
CA SER A 10 14.65 -18.17 -24.54
C SER A 10 14.36 -16.96 -25.46
N SER A 11 13.30 -17.03 -26.25
CA SER A 11 12.88 -15.98 -27.16
C SER A 11 12.39 -14.69 -26.47
N ARG A 12 12.22 -14.69 -25.15
CA ARG A 12 11.72 -13.55 -24.36
C ARG A 12 12.77 -12.97 -23.43
N ARG A 13 14.02 -13.46 -23.46
CA ARG A 13 15.09 -13.02 -22.55
C ARG A 13 15.44 -11.53 -22.63
N GLY A 14 15.15 -10.86 -23.75
CA GLY A 14 15.32 -9.41 -23.91
C GLY A 14 14.07 -8.57 -23.60
N ARG A 15 12.96 -9.19 -23.19
CA ARG A 15 11.73 -8.48 -22.84
C ARG A 15 11.74 -8.10 -21.36
N PRO A 16 11.13 -6.97 -20.96
CA PRO A 16 10.96 -6.63 -19.55
C PRO A 16 10.29 -7.77 -18.78
N ALA A 17 10.77 -8.01 -17.56
CA ALA A 17 10.16 -8.99 -16.67
C ALA A 17 8.70 -8.62 -16.40
N CYS A 18 7.81 -9.62 -16.48
CA CYS A 18 6.41 -9.40 -16.15
C CYS A 18 6.23 -9.33 -14.63
N THR A 19 5.92 -8.15 -14.10
CA THR A 19 5.57 -7.98 -12.69
C THR A 19 4.07 -8.22 -12.49
N ARG A 20 3.73 -9.32 -11.83
CA ARG A 20 2.34 -9.60 -11.41
C ARG A 20 2.11 -9.05 -10.01
N PHE A 21 1.16 -8.14 -9.88
CA PHE A 21 0.70 -7.66 -8.57
C PHE A 21 -0.36 -8.61 -8.03
N VAL A 22 -0.23 -8.98 -6.76
CA VAL A 22 -1.24 -9.72 -6.00
C VAL A 22 -1.92 -8.75 -5.05
N THR A 23 -3.25 -8.82 -4.95
CA THR A 23 -4.03 -7.97 -4.05
C THR A 23 -3.70 -8.34 -2.60
N VAL A 24 -3.34 -7.34 -1.81
CA VAL A 24 -3.18 -7.47 -0.36
C VAL A 24 -4.54 -7.24 0.29
N SER A 25 -4.93 -8.11 1.23
CA SER A 25 -6.19 -8.03 1.95
C SER A 25 -5.99 -7.95 3.47
N PRO A 26 -6.88 -7.23 4.18
CA PRO A 26 -8.00 -6.43 3.67
C PRO A 26 -7.57 -5.07 3.09
N SER A 27 -8.49 -4.40 2.39
CA SER A 27 -8.35 -2.99 2.01
C SER A 27 -8.66 -2.07 3.19
N VAL A 28 -8.04 -0.88 3.19
CA VAL A 28 -8.27 0.15 4.21
C VAL A 28 -9.24 1.20 3.67
N THR A 29 -10.26 1.52 4.46
CA THR A 29 -11.19 2.63 4.19
C THR A 29 -10.92 3.74 5.17
N ILE A 30 -10.84 4.97 4.67
CA ILE A 30 -10.59 6.17 5.46
C ILE A 30 -11.82 7.05 5.37
N THR A 31 -12.45 7.29 6.51
CA THR A 31 -13.64 8.14 6.63
C THR A 31 -13.24 9.58 6.96
N GLY A 32 -14.11 10.54 6.66
CA GLY A 32 -13.88 11.95 7.00
C GLY A 32 -12.90 12.71 6.09
N ALA A 33 -12.54 12.14 4.93
CA ALA A 33 -11.80 12.88 3.92
C ALA A 33 -12.61 14.07 3.39
N ARG A 34 -11.96 15.21 3.17
CA ARG A 34 -12.60 16.44 2.67
C ARG A 34 -12.52 16.51 1.15
N ALA A 35 -13.34 17.34 0.53
CA ALA A 35 -13.19 17.65 -0.88
C ALA A 35 -11.82 18.33 -1.14
N GLY A 36 -11.16 17.97 -2.24
CA GLY A 36 -9.85 18.51 -2.61
C GLY A 36 -8.65 17.69 -2.12
N ALA A 37 -7.51 18.35 -1.93
CA ALA A 37 -6.28 17.69 -1.50
C ALA A 37 -6.39 17.21 -0.05
N ASN A 38 -6.01 15.96 0.19
CA ASN A 38 -5.98 15.36 1.52
C ASN A 38 -4.58 14.81 1.81
N THR A 39 -4.10 15.05 3.02
CA THR A 39 -2.90 14.40 3.55
C THR A 39 -3.34 13.36 4.55
N ILE A 40 -2.98 12.10 4.31
CA ILE A 40 -3.38 10.96 5.12
C ILE A 40 -2.11 10.34 5.69
N GLN A 41 -2.06 10.19 7.01
CA GLN A 41 -1.03 9.40 7.67
C GLN A 41 -1.44 7.93 7.67
N PHE A 42 -0.57 7.08 7.12
CA PHE A 42 -0.82 5.65 7.03
C PHE A 42 0.36 4.88 7.63
N GLU A 43 0.12 4.26 8.78
CA GLU A 43 1.13 3.54 9.55
C GLU A 43 1.41 2.12 9.02
N GLY A 44 0.84 1.74 7.87
CA GLY A 44 1.00 0.39 7.32
C GLY A 44 -0.01 -0.63 7.85
N ARG A 45 -0.91 -0.24 8.76
CA ARG A 45 -1.90 -1.16 9.35
C ARG A 45 -3.13 -1.36 8.45
N LEU A 46 -3.44 -2.60 8.11
CA LEU A 46 -4.56 -2.97 7.23
C LEU A 46 -5.85 -3.29 7.99
N SER A 47 -5.72 -3.84 9.20
CA SER A 47 -6.83 -4.12 10.11
C SER A 47 -6.36 -4.12 11.56
N ARG A 48 -7.22 -4.44 12.52
CA ARG A 48 -6.80 -4.61 13.92
C ARG A 48 -5.69 -5.63 14.11
N THR A 49 -5.59 -6.63 13.23
CA THR A 49 -4.68 -7.79 13.37
C THR A 49 -3.70 -7.95 12.22
N ARG A 50 -3.78 -7.10 11.18
CA ARG A 50 -2.94 -7.23 9.98
C ARG A 50 -2.21 -5.92 9.69
N GLU A 51 -0.93 -6.04 9.40
CA GLU A 51 -0.02 -4.95 9.05
C GLU A 51 0.69 -5.31 7.74
N LEU A 52 1.08 -4.31 6.97
CA LEU A 52 1.94 -4.50 5.80
C LEU A 52 3.32 -4.92 6.27
N THR A 53 3.81 -6.02 5.71
CA THR A 53 5.21 -6.43 5.89
C THR A 53 6.13 -5.45 5.17
N ALA A 54 7.42 -5.46 5.52
CA ALA A 54 8.40 -4.68 4.78
C ALA A 54 8.41 -5.09 3.29
N GLY A 55 8.37 -4.12 2.38
CA GLY A 55 8.29 -4.42 0.95
C GLY A 55 7.82 -3.25 0.08
N ARG A 56 7.82 -3.47 -1.23
CA ARG A 56 7.33 -2.51 -2.24
C ARG A 56 5.89 -2.85 -2.60
N TYR A 57 5.03 -1.85 -2.54
CA TYR A 57 3.60 -2.00 -2.82
C TYR A 57 3.12 -0.98 -3.84
N ARG A 58 2.16 -1.40 -4.66
CA ARG A 58 1.38 -0.50 -5.51
C ARG A 58 0.06 -0.20 -4.83
N LEU A 59 -0.12 1.05 -4.43
CA LEU A 59 -1.40 1.52 -3.94
C LEU A 59 -2.37 1.77 -5.09
N THR A 60 -3.64 1.46 -4.86
CA THR A 60 -4.76 1.88 -5.71
C THR A 60 -5.75 2.61 -4.81
N ILE A 61 -5.94 3.90 -5.07
CA ILE A 61 -6.72 4.82 -4.23
C ILE A 61 -7.96 5.22 -5.02
N THR A 62 -9.13 5.07 -4.40
CA THR A 62 -10.43 5.51 -4.93
C THR A 62 -11.11 6.36 -3.87
N ALA A 63 -11.66 7.50 -4.27
CA ALA A 63 -12.52 8.31 -3.42
C ALA A 63 -13.98 7.96 -3.69
N THR A 64 -14.80 7.95 -2.64
CA THR A 64 -16.25 7.80 -2.72
C THR A 64 -16.90 9.02 -2.08
N ASP A 65 -17.86 9.65 -2.75
CA ASP A 65 -18.61 10.79 -2.21
C ASP A 65 -19.88 10.34 -1.44
N ALA A 66 -20.61 11.29 -0.86
CA ALA A 66 -21.84 11.03 -0.11
C ALA A 66 -22.97 10.44 -0.98
N SER A 67 -22.92 10.66 -2.29
CA SER A 67 -23.86 10.11 -3.27
C SER A 67 -23.40 8.75 -3.82
N SER A 68 -22.36 8.14 -3.24
CA SER A 68 -21.79 6.85 -3.66
C SER A 68 -21.09 6.87 -5.02
N ASN A 69 -20.78 8.06 -5.57
CA ASN A 69 -19.97 8.15 -6.79
C ASN A 69 -18.51 7.81 -6.47
N ARG A 70 -17.86 7.06 -7.38
CA ARG A 70 -16.47 6.64 -7.24
C ARG A 70 -15.58 7.39 -8.20
N SER A 71 -14.44 7.86 -7.71
CA SER A 71 -13.43 8.49 -8.55
C SER A 71 -12.75 7.48 -9.47
N ILE A 72 -12.10 7.99 -10.53
CA ILE A 72 -11.11 7.20 -11.27
C ILE A 72 -9.99 6.79 -10.31
N PRO A 73 -9.57 5.52 -10.28
CA PRO A 73 -8.52 5.08 -9.36
C PRO A 73 -7.18 5.74 -9.67
N LYS A 74 -6.54 6.30 -8.64
CA LYS A 74 -5.15 6.76 -8.72
C LYS A 74 -4.21 5.69 -8.20
N ARG A 75 -3.06 5.53 -8.84
CA ARG A 75 -2.05 4.54 -8.46
C ARG A 75 -0.74 5.22 -8.12
N THR A 76 -0.12 4.77 -7.04
CA THR A 76 1.21 5.20 -6.64
C THR A 76 1.99 4.04 -6.05
N MET A 77 3.31 4.18 -5.96
CA MET A 77 4.18 3.19 -5.31
C MET A 77 4.52 3.68 -3.91
N LEU A 78 4.54 2.76 -2.96
CA LEU A 78 5.15 3.00 -1.66
C LEU A 78 6.10 1.86 -1.28
N THR A 79 7.02 2.17 -0.38
CA THR A 79 7.85 1.16 0.27
C THR A 79 7.50 1.15 1.75
N ALA A 80 6.90 0.06 2.21
CA ALA A 80 6.71 -0.17 3.63
C ALA A 80 8.05 -0.60 4.20
N ARG A 81 8.54 0.12 5.21
CA ARG A 81 9.69 -0.29 6.01
C ARG A 81 9.13 -0.98 7.25
N GLY A 82 9.72 -2.11 7.64
CA GLY A 82 9.35 -2.72 8.91
C GLY A 82 9.57 -1.72 10.04
N ARG A 83 8.80 -1.83 11.14
CA ARG A 83 9.15 -1.11 12.37
C ARG A 83 10.57 -1.52 12.73
N THR A 84 11.52 -0.61 12.57
CA THR A 84 12.77 -0.70 13.31
C THR A 84 12.34 -0.64 14.76
N SER A 85 12.41 -1.76 15.47
CA SER A 85 12.36 -1.81 16.91
C SER A 85 13.56 -1.02 17.42
N GLY A 86 13.45 0.31 17.41
CA GLY A 86 14.30 1.17 18.18
C GLY A 86 14.07 0.74 19.62
N SER A 87 15.08 0.08 20.19
CA SER A 87 15.31 -0.01 21.62
C SER A 87 14.93 1.34 22.24
N SER A 88 13.74 1.42 22.82
CA SER A 88 13.44 2.40 23.85
C SER A 88 14.22 1.95 25.07
N SER A 89 15.51 2.27 25.09
CA SER A 89 16.37 2.14 26.25
C SER A 89 15.73 2.94 27.37
N ALA A 90 15.20 2.23 28.36
CA ALA A 90 14.74 2.77 29.62
C ALA A 90 15.81 3.68 30.25
N ARG A 91 15.54 4.99 30.34
CA ARG A 91 16.10 5.97 31.30
C ARG A 91 15.09 7.14 31.34
N GLY A 92 14.49 7.55 32.44
CA GLY A 92 14.58 7.07 33.80
C GLY A 92 13.36 7.51 34.61
N ALA A 93 13.10 6.78 35.69
CA ALA A 93 12.41 7.31 36.85
C ALA A 93 13.32 8.35 37.51
N SER A 94 12.76 9.48 37.94
CA SER A 94 13.32 10.30 39.02
C SER A 94 12.20 11.13 39.62
N LEU A 95 11.85 10.72 40.85
CA LEU A 95 11.43 11.46 42.05
C LEU A 95 10.29 12.49 41.92
#